data_AF-A0A975FVC3-F1
#
_entry.id   AF-A0A975FVC3-F1
#
_cell.length_a   1.000
_cell.length_b   1.000
_cell.length_c   1.000
_cell.angle_alpha   90.00
_cell.angle_beta   90.00
_cell.angle_gamma   90.00
#
_symmetry.space_group_name_H-M   'P 1'
#
loop_
_entity.id
_entity.type
_entity.pdbx_description
1 polymer ?
#
loop_
_entity_poly.entity_id
_entity_poly.type
_entity_poly.pdbx_seq_one_letter_code
_entity_poly.pdbx_strand_id
1 'polypeptide(L)'
;MSKKPKILILIPDGTGIKNYLLSDFLKFLPQHFNVILAHNFDKSIEPHLSLSPNHYKKVNIPAYKEKPQHKFYREALCYARLHYNAKIKNNPSILVNWRRQFKNLPKKLFYKCVEFYGSYLSKDYSRIKNTTETYHKTILNSQSINSFLNLLKQEKPDIVFTTHQRSALNIPLFAAD
;
A
#
# COMPACT_ATOMS: atom_id res chain seq x y z
N MET A 1 -22.04 30.17 3.23
CA MET A 1 -21.82 28.89 2.52
C MET A 1 -20.81 28.08 3.31
N SER A 2 -21.14 26.87 3.76
CA SER A 2 -20.17 26.00 4.43
C SER A 2 -19.05 25.64 3.46
N LYS A 3 -17.80 25.71 3.92
CA LYS A 3 -16.62 25.35 3.11
C LYS A 3 -16.73 23.88 2.71
N LYS A 4 -16.56 23.56 1.41
CA LYS A 4 -16.51 22.17 0.95
C LYS A 4 -15.36 21.42 1.63
N PRO A 5 -15.59 20.21 2.18
CA PRO A 5 -14.51 19.39 2.72
C PRO A 5 -13.48 19.03 1.65
N LYS A 6 -12.24 18.81 2.05
CA LYS A 6 -11.14 18.36 1.19
C LYS A 6 -11.06 16.85 1.16
N ILE A 7 -11.06 16.28 -0.03
CA ILE A 7 -10.79 14.85 -0.25
C ILE A 7 -9.44 14.68 -0.95
N LEU A 8 -8.59 13.82 -0.39
CA LEU A 8 -7.37 13.38 -1.04
C LEU A 8 -7.56 11.98 -1.62
N ILE A 9 -7.45 11.87 -2.94
CA ILE A 9 -7.51 10.60 -3.66
C ILE A 9 -6.09 10.13 -3.94
N LEU A 10 -5.70 9.01 -3.32
CA LEU A 10 -4.42 8.37 -3.54
C LEU A 10 -4.53 7.32 -4.66
N ILE A 11 -3.75 7.52 -5.72
CA ILE A 11 -3.65 6.56 -6.83
C ILE A 11 -2.21 6.04 -6.91
N PRO A 12 -1.89 4.96 -6.17
CA PRO A 12 -0.51 4.51 -6.00
C PRO A 12 0.08 3.81 -7.24
N ASP A 13 -0.76 3.12 -8.02
CA ASP A 13 -0.32 2.21 -9.09
C ASP A 13 -1.19 2.36 -10.35
N GLY A 14 -0.65 1.93 -11.49
CA GLY A 14 -1.27 2.02 -12.82
C GLY A 14 -2.56 1.22 -13.03
N THR A 15 -2.89 0.30 -12.12
CA THR A 15 -4.17 -0.43 -12.13
C THR A 15 -5.32 0.40 -11.58
N GLY A 16 -5.04 1.26 -10.58
CA GLY A 16 -6.01 2.23 -10.07
C GLY A 16 -6.37 3.28 -11.11
N ILE A 17 -5.43 3.64 -11.99
CA ILE A 17 -5.64 4.51 -13.14
C ILE A 17 -6.80 4.01 -14.00
N LYS A 18 -6.75 2.78 -14.54
CA LYS A 18 -7.79 2.30 -15.47
C LYS A 18 -9.18 2.28 -14.84
N ASN A 19 -9.26 1.87 -13.58
CA ASN A 19 -10.53 1.75 -12.87
C ASN A 19 -11.10 3.12 -12.44
N TYR A 20 -10.25 4.13 -12.18
CA TYR A 20 -10.71 5.45 -11.71
C TYR A 20 -10.72 6.54 -12.79
N LEU A 21 -9.76 6.54 -13.73
CA LEU A 21 -9.71 7.48 -14.87
C LEU A 21 -11.05 7.54 -15.60
N LEU A 22 -11.71 6.38 -15.71
CA LEU A 22 -12.92 6.19 -16.49
C LEU A 22 -14.20 6.14 -15.65
N SER A 23 -14.09 6.29 -14.33
CA SER A 23 -15.25 6.22 -13.44
C SER A 23 -15.95 7.57 -13.34
N ASP A 24 -17.28 7.56 -13.37
CA ASP A 24 -18.09 8.75 -13.11
C ASP A 24 -17.93 9.28 -11.67
N PHE A 25 -17.41 8.45 -10.77
CA PHE A 25 -17.10 8.84 -9.39
C PHE A 25 -16.25 10.12 -9.34
N LEU A 26 -15.20 10.22 -10.16
CA LEU A 26 -14.36 11.42 -10.18
C LEU A 26 -15.12 12.67 -10.66
N LYS A 27 -16.12 12.52 -11.53
CA LYS A 27 -16.92 13.64 -12.07
C LYS A 27 -17.81 14.29 -11.02
N PHE A 28 -18.31 13.52 -10.06
CA PHE A 28 -19.22 14.01 -9.03
C PHE A 28 -18.48 14.64 -7.84
N LEU A 29 -17.22 14.28 -7.60
CA LEU A 29 -16.48 14.76 -6.43
C LEU A 29 -16.37 16.29 -6.31
N PRO A 30 -16.08 17.08 -7.37
CA PRO A 30 -15.98 18.54 -7.27
C PRO A 30 -17.28 19.22 -6.82
N GLN A 31 -18.43 18.55 -6.99
CA GLN A 31 -19.72 19.08 -6.55
C GLN A 31 -19.80 19.14 -5.03
N HIS A 32 -19.13 18.21 -4.34
CA HIS A 32 -19.20 18.05 -2.88
C HIS A 32 -17.88 18.37 -2.16
N PHE A 33 -16.74 18.22 -2.83
CA PHE A 33 -15.42 18.28 -2.23
C PHE A 33 -14.46 19.19 -2.98
N ASN A 34 -13.45 19.69 -2.26
CA ASN A 34 -12.21 20.20 -2.83
C ASN A 34 -11.27 19.02 -3.09
N VAL A 35 -11.08 18.66 -4.36
CA VAL A 35 -10.38 17.43 -4.74
C VAL A 35 -8.87 17.64 -4.80
N ILE A 36 -8.13 16.76 -4.14
CA ILE A 36 -6.67 16.63 -4.25
C ILE A 36 -6.38 15.26 -4.86
N LEU A 37 -5.70 15.24 -6.01
CA LEU A 37 -5.33 14.02 -6.71
C LEU A 37 -3.85 13.73 -6.49
N ALA A 38 -3.54 12.71 -5.71
CA ALA A 38 -2.18 12.28 -5.42
C ALA A 38 -1.77 11.15 -6.37
N HIS A 39 -0.87 11.43 -7.33
CA HIS A 39 -0.35 10.43 -8.27
C HIS A 39 1.01 10.79 -8.87
N ASN A 40 1.73 9.79 -9.40
CA ASN A 40 3.03 9.94 -10.07
C ASN A 40 2.99 9.57 -11.56
N PHE A 41 1.81 9.63 -12.18
CA PHE A 41 1.65 9.26 -13.58
C PHE A 41 2.24 10.30 -14.51
N ASP A 42 2.61 9.84 -15.70
CA ASP A 42 3.07 10.69 -16.79
C ASP A 42 1.99 11.72 -17.16
N LYS A 43 2.43 12.94 -17.51
CA LYS A 43 1.52 14.02 -17.94
C LYS A 43 0.69 13.64 -19.15
N SER A 44 1.17 12.72 -20.00
CA SER A 44 0.42 12.17 -21.13
C SER A 44 -0.90 11.50 -20.74
N ILE A 45 -1.07 11.09 -19.47
CA ILE A 45 -2.30 10.45 -18.98
C ILE A 45 -3.33 11.49 -18.51
N GLU A 46 -2.90 12.72 -18.18
CA GLU A 46 -3.78 13.77 -17.65
C GLU A 46 -4.96 14.14 -18.56
N PRO A 47 -4.81 14.22 -19.90
CA PRO A 47 -5.93 14.48 -20.81
C PRO A 47 -7.01 13.39 -20.80
N HIS A 48 -6.67 12.18 -20.32
CA HIS A 48 -7.59 11.03 -20.27
C HIS A 48 -8.30 10.89 -18.92
N LEU A 49 -8.06 11.80 -17.97
CA LEU A 49 -8.83 11.87 -16.74
C LEU A 49 -10.27 12.30 -17.05
N SER A 50 -11.25 11.61 -16.48
CA SER A 50 -12.66 12.06 -16.46
C SER A 50 -12.87 13.36 -15.67
N LEU A 51 -11.81 13.97 -15.15
CA LEU A 51 -11.83 15.16 -14.32
C LEU A 51 -11.02 16.27 -15.00
N SER A 52 -11.65 17.44 -15.21
CA SER A 52 -10.95 18.60 -15.77
C SER A 52 -9.81 19.04 -14.83
N PRO A 53 -8.64 19.46 -15.37
CA PRO A 53 -7.52 19.98 -14.59
C PRO A 53 -7.88 21.11 -13.62
N ASN A 54 -8.94 21.87 -13.92
CA ASN A 54 -9.40 22.97 -13.08
C ASN A 54 -10.20 22.51 -11.84
N HIS A 55 -10.55 21.23 -11.76
CA HIS A 55 -11.41 20.67 -10.71
C HIS A 55 -10.63 19.89 -9.64
N TYR A 56 -9.30 19.82 -9.73
CA TYR A 56 -8.48 19.19 -8.71
C TYR A 56 -7.13 19.88 -8.55
N LYS A 57 -6.55 19.73 -7.35
CA LYS A 57 -5.15 20.03 -7.10
C LYS A 57 -4.33 18.75 -7.30
N LYS A 58 -3.36 18.77 -8.20
CA LYS A 58 -2.40 17.67 -8.34
C LYS A 58 -1.34 17.71 -7.23
N VAL A 59 -1.04 16.57 -6.63
CA VAL A 59 0.13 16.38 -5.77
C VAL A 59 0.87 15.10 -6.17
N ASN A 60 2.20 15.12 -6.07
CA ASN A 60 2.99 13.93 -6.35
C ASN A 60 3.05 13.03 -5.11
N ILE A 61 3.00 11.72 -5.31
CA ILE A 61 3.17 10.75 -4.23
C ILE A 61 4.67 10.66 -3.92
N PRO A 62 5.10 10.74 -2.65
CA PRO A 62 6.48 10.50 -2.28
C PRO A 62 6.95 9.11 -2.73
N ALA A 63 8.19 9.02 -3.21
CA ALA A 63 8.75 7.73 -3.59
C ALA A 63 8.84 6.79 -2.37
N TYR A 64 8.25 5.60 -2.49
CA TYR A 64 8.40 4.55 -1.48
C TYR A 64 9.61 3.67 -1.80
N LYS A 65 10.63 3.74 -0.94
CA LYS A 65 11.81 2.86 -1.03
C LYS A 65 11.76 1.85 0.10
N GLU A 66 11.30 0.64 -0.22
CA GLU A 66 11.26 -0.47 0.74
C GLU A 66 12.69 -0.83 1.20
N LYS A 67 12.98 -0.70 2.50
CA LYS A 67 14.24 -1.17 3.07
C LYS A 67 14.28 -2.71 3.03
N PRO A 68 15.46 -3.35 2.84
CA PRO A 68 15.59 -4.81 2.84
C PRO A 68 14.99 -5.49 4.08
N GLN A 69 15.12 -4.86 5.26
CA GLN A 69 14.49 -5.33 6.49
C GLN A 69 12.94 -5.37 6.42
N HIS A 70 12.30 -4.35 5.84
CA HIS A 70 10.84 -4.30 5.72
C HIS A 70 10.37 -5.37 4.74
N LYS A 71 11.11 -5.55 3.65
CA LYS A 71 10.86 -6.65 2.71
C LYS A 71 10.97 -8.01 3.39
N PHE A 72 12.00 -8.21 4.22
CA PHE A 72 12.18 -9.46 4.95
C PHE A 72 10.97 -9.79 5.83
N TYR A 73 10.54 -8.83 6.66
CA TYR A 73 9.36 -9.01 7.51
C TYR A 73 8.09 -9.25 6.69
N ARG A 74 7.86 -8.46 5.62
CA ARG A 74 6.68 -8.58 4.76
C ARG A 74 6.60 -9.97 4.12
N GLU A 75 7.71 -10.48 3.59
CA GLU A 75 7.75 -11.80 2.97
C GLU A 75 7.62 -12.91 4.03
N ALA A 76 8.26 -12.78 5.21
CA ALA A 76 8.19 -13.79 6.26
C ALA A 76 6.78 -13.89 6.88
N LEU A 77 6.11 -12.74 7.09
CA LEU A 77 4.72 -12.69 7.55
C LEU A 77 3.76 -13.26 6.50
N CYS A 78 4.00 -13.02 5.22
CA CYS A 78 3.23 -13.61 4.13
C CYS A 78 3.35 -15.14 4.15
N TYR A 79 4.58 -15.66 4.19
CA TYR A 79 4.85 -17.10 4.32
C TYR A 79 4.14 -17.68 5.55
N ALA A 80 4.33 -17.05 6.71
CA ALA A 80 3.79 -17.53 7.98
C ALA A 80 2.26 -17.63 7.95
N ARG A 81 1.58 -16.60 7.42
CA ARG A 81 0.12 -16.57 7.30
C ARG A 81 -0.39 -17.61 6.30
N LEU A 82 0.29 -17.81 5.17
CA LEU A 82 -0.08 -18.87 4.21
C LEU A 82 0.01 -20.25 4.85
N HIS A 83 1.10 -20.56 5.55
CA HIS A 83 1.29 -21.85 6.21
C HIS A 83 0.34 -22.07 7.39
N TYR A 84 0.15 -21.05 8.22
CA TYR A 84 -0.83 -21.11 9.31
C TYR A 84 -2.25 -21.34 8.76
N ASN A 85 -2.65 -20.59 7.74
CA ASN A 85 -3.98 -20.70 7.13
C ASN A 85 -4.20 -22.03 6.39
N ALA A 86 -3.17 -22.56 5.72
CA ALA A 86 -3.23 -23.88 5.10
C ALA A 86 -3.52 -24.98 6.14
N LYS A 87 -2.90 -24.87 7.32
CA LYS A 87 -3.12 -25.81 8.44
C LYS A 87 -4.53 -25.70 9.02
N ILE A 88 -4.99 -24.50 9.39
CA ILE A 88 -6.31 -24.32 10.02
C ILE A 88 -7.47 -24.62 9.06
N LYS A 89 -7.28 -24.42 7.74
CA LYS A 89 -8.28 -24.70 6.71
C LYS A 89 -8.16 -26.08 6.09
N ASN A 90 -7.18 -26.88 6.54
CA ASN A 90 -6.82 -28.17 5.95
C ASN A 90 -6.75 -28.12 4.40
N ASN A 91 -6.18 -27.03 3.88
CA ASN A 91 -6.15 -26.75 2.45
C ASN A 91 -4.73 -26.40 1.99
N PRO A 92 -3.93 -27.40 1.57
CA PRO A 92 -2.56 -27.18 1.13
C PRO A 92 -2.47 -26.41 -0.20
N SER A 93 -3.55 -26.32 -1.00
CA SER A 93 -3.55 -25.58 -2.27
C SER A 93 -3.27 -24.08 -2.09
N ILE A 94 -3.51 -23.53 -0.90
CA ILE A 94 -3.19 -22.14 -0.55
C ILE A 94 -1.69 -21.86 -0.72
N LEU A 95 -0.84 -22.86 -0.49
CA LEU A 95 0.62 -22.75 -0.60
C LEU A 95 1.10 -22.63 -2.04
N VAL A 96 0.27 -22.97 -3.04
CA VAL A 96 0.60 -22.80 -4.47
C VAL A 96 0.83 -21.33 -4.81
N ASN A 97 0.31 -20.39 -4.01
CA ASN A 97 0.56 -18.96 -4.16
C ASN A 97 1.97 -18.55 -3.70
N TRP A 98 2.69 -19.40 -2.96
CA TRP A 98 4.08 -19.19 -2.59
C TRP A 98 5.03 -19.78 -3.64
N ARG A 99 5.14 -19.14 -4.81
CA ARG A 99 6.08 -19.55 -5.87
C ARG A 99 7.30 -18.63 -5.88
N ARG A 100 8.41 -19.14 -5.34
CA ARG A 100 9.66 -18.39 -5.15
C ARG A 100 10.86 -19.18 -5.68
N GLN A 101 10.83 -19.56 -6.97
CA GLN A 101 12.00 -20.15 -7.63
C GLN A 101 12.92 -19.03 -8.13
N PHE A 102 14.10 -18.90 -7.53
CA PHE A 102 15.09 -17.88 -7.90
C PHE A 102 16.37 -18.51 -8.42
N LYS A 103 16.82 -18.06 -9.59
CA LYS A 103 18.11 -18.47 -10.19
C LYS A 103 19.32 -17.85 -9.49
N ASN A 104 19.16 -16.68 -8.85
CA ASN A 104 20.29 -15.92 -8.30
C ASN A 104 20.58 -16.30 -6.84
N LEU A 105 21.84 -16.65 -6.54
CA LEU A 105 22.29 -17.10 -5.20
C LEU A 105 21.93 -16.13 -4.04
N PRO A 106 22.14 -14.79 -4.15
CA PRO A 106 21.79 -13.88 -3.05
C PRO A 106 20.30 -13.85 -2.76
N LYS A 107 19.46 -13.92 -3.80
CA LYS A 107 18.00 -13.99 -3.65
C LYS A 107 17.60 -15.32 -3.02
N LYS A 108 18.21 -16.43 -3.42
CA LYS A 108 17.96 -17.75 -2.83
C LYS A 108 18.28 -17.76 -1.33
N LEU A 109 19.41 -17.18 -0.92
CA LEU A 109 19.77 -17.08 0.50
C LEU A 109 18.79 -16.21 1.27
N PHE A 110 18.44 -15.02 0.75
CA PHE A 110 17.46 -14.13 1.37
C PHE A 110 16.13 -14.85 1.62
N TYR A 111 15.59 -15.53 0.60
CA TYR A 111 14.32 -16.24 0.74
C TYR A 111 14.42 -17.49 1.62
N LYS A 112 15.56 -18.17 1.66
CA LYS A 112 15.78 -19.25 2.64
C LYS A 112 15.69 -18.74 4.08
N CYS A 113 16.27 -17.57 4.37
CA CYS A 113 16.14 -16.93 5.68
C CYS A 113 14.69 -16.51 5.97
N VAL A 114 13.99 -15.95 4.97
CA VAL A 114 12.56 -15.60 5.08
C VAL A 114 11.71 -16.81 5.41
N GLU A 115 11.90 -17.93 4.71
CA GLU A 115 11.14 -19.16 4.92
C GLU A 115 11.47 -19.82 6.25
N PHE A 116 12.73 -19.79 6.68
CA PHE A 116 13.13 -20.28 7.99
C PHE A 116 12.43 -19.50 9.12
N TYR A 117 12.51 -18.17 9.08
CA TYR A 117 11.85 -17.33 10.08
C TYR A 117 10.32 -17.43 9.97
N GLY A 118 9.77 -17.42 8.76
CA GLY A 118 8.34 -17.60 8.52
C GLY A 118 7.79 -18.94 9.02
N SER A 119 8.57 -20.02 8.90
CA SER A 119 8.23 -21.35 9.44
C SER A 119 8.23 -21.37 10.97
N TYR A 120 9.09 -20.58 11.61
CA TYR A 120 9.06 -20.40 13.06
C TYR A 120 7.80 -19.63 13.51
N LEU A 121 7.43 -18.58 12.77
CA LEU A 121 6.24 -17.78 13.05
C LEU A 121 4.94 -18.57 12.80
N SER A 122 4.85 -19.37 11.74
CA SER A 122 3.63 -20.09 11.35
C SER A 122 3.14 -21.11 12.38
N LYS A 123 3.98 -21.48 13.35
CA LYS A 123 3.63 -22.43 14.42
C LYS A 123 2.67 -21.84 15.45
N ASP A 124 2.63 -20.51 15.58
CA ASP A 124 1.83 -19.83 16.60
C ASP A 124 1.37 -18.45 16.10
N TYR A 125 0.06 -18.24 16.12
CA TYR A 125 -0.55 -16.99 15.67
C TYR A 125 -0.11 -15.78 16.51
N SER A 126 0.19 -15.97 17.80
CA SER A 126 0.69 -14.88 18.66
C SER A 126 1.99 -14.29 18.11
N ARG A 127 2.88 -15.15 17.57
CA ARG A 127 4.14 -14.74 16.94
C ARG A 127 3.88 -13.94 15.68
N ILE A 128 2.94 -14.38 14.84
CA ILE A 128 2.52 -13.64 13.64
C ILE A 128 2.03 -12.24 14.04
N LYS A 129 1.19 -12.15 15.06
CA LYS A 129 0.65 -10.87 15.56
C LYS A 129 1.77 -9.95 16.08
N ASN A 130 2.60 -10.42 17.00
CA ASN A 130 3.68 -9.63 17.60
C ASN A 130 4.73 -9.17 16.57
N THR A 131 5.08 -10.03 15.61
CA THR A 131 5.97 -9.66 14.51
C THR A 131 5.30 -8.68 13.55
N THR A 132 3.98 -8.76 13.33
CA THR A 132 3.23 -7.76 12.54
C THR A 132 3.29 -6.38 13.21
N GLU A 133 3.10 -6.31 14.53
CA GLU A 133 3.21 -5.05 15.27
C GLU A 133 4.62 -4.46 15.22
N THR A 134 5.65 -5.31 15.38
CA THR A 134 7.05 -4.90 15.21
C THR A 134 7.30 -4.36 13.80
N TYR A 135 6.84 -5.08 12.77
CA TYR A 135 6.94 -4.67 11.38
C TYR A 135 6.30 -3.30 11.15
N HIS A 136 5.08 -3.06 11.66
CA HIS A 136 4.40 -1.78 11.54
C HIS A 136 5.20 -0.64 12.21
N LYS A 137 5.70 -0.86 13.43
CA LYS A 137 6.55 0.12 14.13
C LYS A 137 7.82 0.46 13.34
N THR A 138 8.48 -0.54 12.73
CA THR A 138 9.67 -0.28 11.91
C THR A 138 9.37 0.50 10.63
N ILE A 139 8.21 0.25 10.01
CA ILE A 139 7.79 1.00 8.83
C ILE A 139 7.47 2.45 9.20
N LEU A 140 6.74 2.68 10.29
CA LEU A 140 6.38 4.01 10.76
C LEU A 140 7.59 4.93 10.91
N ASN A 141 8.71 4.38 11.36
CA ASN A 141 9.97 5.11 11.52
C ASN A 141 10.77 5.28 10.21
N SER A 142 10.18 4.96 9.05
CA SER A 142 10.87 5.04 7.77
C SER A 142 10.66 6.38 7.07
N GLN A 143 11.70 6.83 6.36
CA GLN A 143 11.68 8.10 5.64
C GLN A 143 10.49 8.23 4.67
N SER A 144 10.12 7.14 4.00
CA SER A 144 8.99 7.14 3.07
C SER A 144 7.65 7.37 3.77
N ILE A 145 7.47 6.88 5.01
CA ILE A 145 6.28 7.21 5.81
C ILE A 145 6.30 8.69 6.19
N ASN A 146 7.44 9.20 6.67
CA ASN A 146 7.56 10.62 7.04
C ASN A 146 7.22 11.55 5.88
N SER A 147 7.67 11.23 4.67
CA SER A 147 7.31 12.02 3.49
C SER A 147 5.80 12.01 3.20
N PHE A 148 5.13 10.87 3.40
CA PHE A 148 3.68 10.78 3.23
C PHE A 148 2.93 11.52 4.34
N LEU A 149 3.36 11.38 5.60
CA LEU A 149 2.80 12.14 6.72
C LEU A 149 2.97 13.64 6.52
N ASN A 150 4.09 14.09 5.96
CA ASN A 150 4.30 15.49 5.61
C ASN A 150 3.33 15.96 4.54
N LEU A 151 3.06 15.14 3.50
CA LEU A 151 2.05 15.44 2.50
C LEU A 151 0.65 15.59 3.13
N LEU A 152 0.25 14.68 4.03
CA LEU A 152 -1.02 14.79 4.74
C LEU A 152 -1.08 16.05 5.63
N LYS A 153 0.01 16.37 6.35
CA LYS A 153 0.11 17.58 7.18
C LYS A 153 0.04 18.88 6.37
N GLN A 154 0.62 18.87 5.17
CA GLN A 154 0.61 20.03 4.26
C GLN A 154 -0.77 20.24 3.64
N GLU A 155 -1.38 19.16 3.15
CA GLU A 155 -2.65 19.25 2.42
C GLU A 155 -3.87 19.38 3.35
N LYS A 156 -3.76 18.83 4.57
CA LYS A 156 -4.82 18.75 5.59
C LYS A 156 -6.16 18.31 4.99
N PRO A 157 -6.23 17.12 4.37
CA PRO A 157 -7.48 16.61 3.86
C PRO A 157 -8.42 16.23 5.01
N ASP A 158 -9.72 16.42 4.82
CA ASP A 158 -10.75 15.95 5.76
C ASP A 158 -11.02 14.45 5.56
N ILE A 159 -10.82 13.96 4.33
CA ILE A 159 -11.01 12.56 3.93
C ILE A 159 -9.83 12.11 3.08
N VAL A 160 -9.29 10.93 3.36
CA VAL A 160 -8.32 10.27 2.47
C VAL A 160 -8.93 9.01 1.89
N PHE A 161 -8.86 8.88 0.57
CA PHE A 161 -9.43 7.78 -0.18
C PHE A 161 -8.35 7.11 -1.04
N THR A 162 -8.13 5.80 -0.86
CA THR A 162 -7.17 5.04 -1.67
C THR A 162 -7.88 4.16 -2.70
N THR A 163 -7.45 4.25 -3.96
CA THR A 163 -8.05 3.51 -5.08
C THR A 163 -7.66 2.04 -5.13
N HIS A 164 -6.62 1.65 -4.41
CA HIS A 164 -6.10 0.29 -4.41
C HIS A 164 -5.84 -0.13 -2.97
N GLN A 165 -6.42 -1.24 -2.49
CA GLN A 165 -6.31 -1.63 -1.07
C GLN A 165 -5.00 -2.37 -0.73
N ARG A 166 -4.28 -2.90 -1.72
CA ARG A 166 -3.10 -3.77 -1.52
C ARG A 166 -1.75 -3.10 -1.76
N SER A 167 -1.71 -1.79 -2.03
CA SER A 167 -0.42 -1.13 -2.31
C SER A 167 0.36 -0.96 -1.01
N ALA A 168 1.66 -1.22 -1.03
CA ALA A 168 2.54 -0.92 0.11
C ALA A 168 2.51 0.58 0.49
N LEU A 169 2.10 1.42 -0.46
CA LEU A 169 1.86 2.85 -0.27
C LEU A 169 0.66 3.16 0.65
N ASN A 170 -0.21 2.19 0.95
CA ASN A 170 -1.30 2.38 1.93
C ASN A 170 -0.89 2.08 3.36
N ILE A 171 0.23 1.40 3.59
CA ILE A 171 0.73 1.14 4.94
C ILE A 171 0.89 2.45 5.73
N PRO A 172 1.42 3.56 5.16
CA PRO A 172 1.36 4.88 5.80
C PRO A 172 -0.03 5.32 6.25
N LEU A 173 -1.05 5.05 5.43
CA LEU A 173 -2.42 5.50 5.66
C LEU A 173 -3.01 4.79 6.89
N PHE A 174 -2.87 3.47 6.95
CA PHE A 174 -3.40 2.65 8.04
C PHE A 174 -2.62 2.79 9.35
N ALA A 175 -1.42 3.35 9.30
CA ALA A 175 -0.58 3.54 10.48
C ALA A 175 -0.65 4.97 11.04
N ALA A 176 -1.37 5.87 10.36
CA ALA A 176 -1.62 7.24 10.82
C ALA A 176 -2.93 7.38 11.62
N ASP A 177 -3.78 6.34 11.62
CA ASP A 177 -4.91 6.15 12.54
C ASP A 177 -4.43 5.59 13.89
#